data_AF-A0A6A1QA56-F1
#
_entry.id   AF-A0A6A1QA56-F1
#
_cell.length_a   1.000
_cell.length_b   1.000
_cell.length_c   1.000
_cell.angle_alpha   90.00
_cell.angle_beta   90.00
_cell.angle_gamma   90.00
#
_symmetry.space_group_name_H-M   'P 1'
#
loop_
_entity.id
_entity.type
_entity.pdbx_description
1 polymer ?
#
loop_
_entity_poly.entity_id
_entity_poly.type
_entity_poly.pdbx_seq_one_letter_code
_entity_poly.pdbx_strand_id
1 'polypeptide(L)' 'MGYNLSPQFTQLLVSRYCPRSASPAMQLDRFIQVCTQLQVLTEAFREKDTAVQGNIRLSFEHFVTMTASRML' A
#
# COMPACT_ATOMS: atom_id res chain seq x y z
N MET A 1 9.58 6.77 -8.07
CA MET A 1 8.88 6.48 -6.80
C MET A 1 8.79 7.77 -6.00
N GLY A 2 7.70 8.51 -6.14
CA GLY A 2 7.49 9.82 -5.49
C GLY A 2 6.15 9.83 -4.76
N TYR A 3 5.95 8.86 -3.87
CA TYR A 3 4.73 8.80 -3.07
C TYR A 3 4.85 9.82 -1.94
N ASN A 4 3.89 10.76 -1.84
CA ASN A 4 3.76 11.65 -0.68
C ASN A 4 3.12 10.88 0.48
N LEU A 5 3.85 9.90 1.02
CA LEU A 5 3.42 9.16 2.20
C LEU A 5 3.71 9.99 3.44
N SER A 6 2.70 10.13 4.31
CA SER A 6 2.92 10.77 5.60
C SER A 6 3.91 9.94 6.44
N PRO A 7 4.72 10.57 7.30
CA PRO A 7 5.65 9.83 8.17
C PRO A 7 4.92 8.83 9.08
N GLN A 8 3.66 9.11 9.42
CA GLN A 8 2.79 8.22 10.18
C GLN A 8 2.44 6.95 9.39
N PHE A 9 2.11 7.09 8.11
CA PHE A 9 1.83 5.95 7.24
C PHE A 9 3.06 5.07 7.03
N THR A 10 4.23 5.70 6.84
CA THR A 10 5.51 4.98 6.76
C THR A 10 5.81 4.19 8.04
N GLN A 11 5.60 4.79 9.22
CA GLN A 11 5.75 4.06 10.49
C GLN A 11 4.76 2.89 10.63
N LEU A 12 3.52 3.04 10.14
CA LEU A 12 2.54 1.96 10.16
C LEU A 12 2.99 0.79 9.29
N LEU A 13 3.51 1.05 8.09
CA LEU A 13 4.08 0.03 7.23
C LEU A 13 5.26 -0.68 7.91
N VAL A 14 6.20 0.08 8.47
CA VAL A 14 7.35 -0.50 9.19
C VAL A 14 6.87 -1.36 10.37
N SER A 15 5.90 -0.90 11.16
CA SER A 15 5.36 -1.65 12.30
C SER A 15 4.62 -2.93 11.88
N ARG A 16 3.92 -2.91 10.73
CA ARG A 16 3.17 -4.07 10.21
C ARG A 16 4.05 -5.12 9.54
N TYR A 17 5.12 -4.70 8.86
CA TYR A 17 5.92 -5.58 8.01
C TYR A 17 7.32 -5.88 8.57
N CYS A 18 7.80 -5.12 9.56
CA CYS A 18 9.01 -5.45 10.30
C CYS A 18 8.66 -6.42 11.44
N PRO A 19 9.33 -7.58 11.54
CA PRO A 19 9.14 -8.48 12.67
C PRO A 19 9.52 -7.78 13.98
N ARG A 20 8.71 -7.97 15.02
CA ARG A 20 8.99 -7.55 16.40
C ARG A 20 10.08 -8.45 16.99
N SER A 21 11.31 -8.30 16.50
CA SER A 21 12.48 -9.05 16.94
C SER A 21 13.51 -8.11 17.58
N ALA A 22 14.41 -8.66 18.38
CA ALA A 22 15.49 -7.95 19.04
C ALA A 22 16.43 -7.21 18.05
N SER A 23 16.44 -7.62 16.78
CA SER A 23 17.02 -6.86 15.67
C SER A 23 15.94 -6.58 14.62
N PRO A 24 15.28 -5.41 14.66
CA PRO A 24 14.24 -5.03 13.70
C PRO A 24 14.88 -4.60 12.37
N ALA A 25 15.56 -5.53 11.71
CA ALA A 25 16.06 -5.35 10.37
C ALA A 25 15.02 -5.93 9.40
N MET A 26 14.36 -5.07 8.64
CA MET A 26 13.50 -5.50 7.54
C MET A 26 14.40 -6.10 6.45
N GLN A 27 14.21 -7.39 6.14
CA GLN A 27 14.90 -8.03 5.02
C GLN A 27 14.55 -7.30 3.72
N LEU A 28 15.55 -7.18 2.83
CA LEU A 28 15.39 -6.50 1.55
C LEU A 28 14.22 -7.07 0.74
N ASP A 29 14.06 -8.40 0.71
CA ASP A 29 12.96 -9.08 0.03
C ASP A 29 11.59 -8.63 0.56
N ARG A 30 11.49 -8.44 1.87
CA ARG A 30 10.25 -8.01 2.52
C ARG A 30 9.96 -6.53 2.25
N PHE A 31 10.99 -5.70 2.19
CA PHE A 31 10.85 -4.32 1.76
C PHE A 31 10.35 -4.23 0.31
N ILE A 32 10.97 -4.99 -0.60
CA ILE A 32 10.58 -5.06 -2.00
C ILE A 32 9.13 -5.52 -2.11
N GLN A 33 8.73 -6.57 -1.38
CA GLN A 33 7.35 -7.05 -1.37
C GLN A 33 6.36 -5.95 -0.96
N VAL A 34 6.65 -5.19 0.10
CA VAL A 34 5.80 -4.08 0.56
C VAL A 34 5.73 -2.97 -0.49
N CYS A 35 6.86 -2.58 -1.07
CA CYS A 35 6.91 -1.58 -2.13
C CYS A 35 6.09 -1.99 -3.35
N THR A 36 6.20 -3.26 -3.78
CA THR A 36 5.43 -3.80 -4.90
C THR A 36 3.93 -3.82 -4.58
N GLN A 37 3.54 -4.27 -3.38
CA GLN A 37 2.13 -4.25 -2.97
C GLN A 37 1.57 -2.83 -2.93
N LEU A 38 2.33 -1.88 -2.38
CA LEU A 38 1.93 -0.48 -2.32
C LEU A 38 1.82 0.14 -3.71
N GLN A 39 2.73 -0.20 -4.62
CA GLN A 39 2.68 0.24 -6.01
C GLN A 39 1.39 -0.26 -6.68
N VAL A 40 1.11 -1.56 -6.60
CA VAL A 40 -0.08 -2.16 -7.20
C VAL A 40 -1.38 -1.54 -6.66
N LEU A 41 -1.47 -1.33 -5.35
CA LEU A 41 -2.62 -0.64 -4.75
C LEU A 41 -2.74 0.82 -5.22
N THR A 42 -1.60 1.51 -5.36
CA THR A 42 -1.60 2.90 -5.84
C THR A 42 -2.05 2.98 -7.29
N GLU A 43 -1.63 2.05 -8.15
CA GLU A 43 -2.06 1.98 -9.54
C GLU A 43 -3.57 1.69 -9.64
N ALA A 44 -4.07 0.75 -8.85
CA ALA A 44 -5.50 0.45 -8.79
C ALA A 44 -6.32 1.65 -8.29
N PHE A 45 -5.82 2.37 -7.29
CA PHE A 45 -6.44 3.61 -6.82
C PHE A 45 -6.46 4.69 -7.91
N ARG A 46 -5.35 4.89 -8.62
CA ARG A 46 -5.22 5.88 -9.71
C ARG A 46 -6.13 5.58 -10.89
N GLU A 47 -6.41 4.31 -11.19
CA GLU A 47 -7.39 3.93 -12.21
C GLU A 47 -8.81 4.42 -11.84
N LYS A 48 -9.13 4.43 -10.54
CA LYS A 48 -10.43 4.91 -10.04
C LYS A 48 -10.46 6.41 -9.78
N ASP A 49 -9.33 7.02 -9.43
CA ASP A 49 -9.18 8.47 -9.22
C ASP A 49 -8.96 9.21 -10.55
N THR A 50 -9.96 9.16 -11.44
CA THR A 50 -9.88 9.79 -12.77
C THR A 50 -9.75 11.30 -12.72
N ALA A 51 -10.22 11.92 -11.63
CA ALA A 51 -10.13 13.36 -11.40
C ALA A 51 -8.85 13.78 -10.68
N VAL A 52 -7.98 12.83 -10.30
CA VAL A 52 -6.71 13.06 -9.58
C VAL A 52 -6.92 13.94 -8.33
N GLN A 53 -8.00 13.67 -7.60
CA GLN A 53 -8.37 14.43 -6.40
C GLN A 53 -7.73 13.86 -5.13
N GLY A 54 -7.12 12.68 -5.21
CA GLY A 54 -6.56 11.98 -4.06
C GLY A 54 -7.62 11.36 -3.14
N ASN A 55 -8.89 11.38 -3.55
CA ASN A 55 -9.98 10.67 -2.87
C ASN A 55 -10.90 10.02 -3.90
N ILE A 56 -11.39 8.83 -3.59
CA ILE A 56 -12.35 8.10 -4.43
C ILE A 56 -13.52 7.63 -3.57
N ARG A 57 -14.71 7.63 -4.17
CA ARG A 57 -15.92 7.08 -3.54
C ARG A 57 -16.21 5.71 -4.13
N LEU A 58 -16.02 4.67 -3.33
CA LEU A 58 -16.22 3.27 -3.75
C LEU A 58 -17.38 2.65 -2.97
N SER A 59 -18.15 1.77 -3.62
CA SER A 59 -18.98 0.81 -2.90
C SER A 59 -18.09 -0.26 -2.26
N PHE A 60 -18.60 -0.92 -1.21
CA PHE A 60 -17.87 -2.00 -0.55
C PHE A 60 -17.44 -3.10 -1.54
N GLU A 61 -18.33 -3.49 -2.45
CA GLU A 61 -18.03 -4.51 -3.47
C GLU A 61 -16.91 -4.06 -4.41
N HIS A 62 -16.93 -2.82 -4.89
CA HIS A 62 -15.84 -2.30 -5.72
C HIS A 62 -14.52 -2.26 -4.97
N PHE A 63 -14.53 -1.89 -3.69
CA PHE A 63 -13.33 -1.92 -2.86
C PHE A 63 -12.78 -3.34 -2.71
N VAL A 64 -13.62 -4.31 -2.37
CA VAL A 64 -13.20 -5.72 -2.20
C VAL A 64 -12.66 -6.28 -3.52
N THR A 65 -13.39 -6.10 -4.64
CA THR A 65 -12.94 -6.58 -5.96
C THR A 65 -11.63 -5.93 -6.38
N MET A 66 -11.46 -4.62 -6.17
CA MET A 66 -10.22 -3.90 -6.48
C MET A 66 -9.04 -4.42 -5.67
N THR A 67 -9.23 -4.69 -4.38
CA THR A 67 -8.16 -5.14 -3.49
C THR A 67 -7.84 -6.62 -3.70
N ALA A 68 -8.86 -7.47 -3.84
CA ALA A 68 -8.71 -8.91 -4.02
C ALA A 68 -8.09 -9.26 -5.37
N SER A 69 -8.52 -8.63 -6.47
CA SER A 69 -7.98 -8.89 -7.83
C SER A 69 -6.52 -8.46 -8.05
N ARG A 70 -5.91 -7.82 -7.04
CA ARG A 70 -4.58 -7.24 -7.11
C ARG A 70 -3.63 -7.75 -6.02
N MET A 71 -4.16 -8.37 -4.96
CA MET A 71 -3.38 -8.92 -3.85
C MET A 71 -3.42 -10.45 -3.74
N LEU A 72 -4.35 -11.11 -4.43
CA LEU A 72 -4.36 -12.56 -4.69
C LEU A 72 -3.74 -12.85 -6.05
#